data_AF-A0A3D5G3V7-F1
#
_entry.id   AF-A0A3D5G3V7-F1
#
_cell.length_a   1.000
_cell.length_b   1.000
_cell.length_c   1.000
_cell.angle_alpha   90.00
_cell.angle_beta   90.00
_cell.angle_gamma   90.00
#
_symmetry.space_group_name_H-M   'P 1'
#
loop_
_entity.id
_entity.type
_entity.pdbx_description
1 polymer ?
#
loop_
_entity_poly.entity_id
_entity_poly.type
_entity_poly.pdbx_seq_one_letter_code
_entity_poly.pdbx_strand_id
1 'polypeptide(L)'
;MQAGVKLVKVNPADTSQMCHKCNHIHPVRGKSYRSGKSFKCGHCGWHGDSDLNGAMNISVLGAAVNPLGGSVLFCRIAYQIMATESPPILWVG
;
A
#
# COMPACT_ATOMS: atom_id res chain seq x y z
N MET A 1 24.02 10.23 -8.98
CA MET A 1 22.70 10.85 -8.71
C MET A 1 22.45 10.80 -7.23
N GLN A 2 22.37 11.94 -6.54
CA GLN A 2 21.91 11.97 -5.15
C GLN A 2 21.15 13.29 -4.95
N ALA A 3 19.83 13.20 -5.11
CA ALA A 3 18.90 14.32 -4.99
C ALA A 3 18.26 14.41 -3.59
N GLY A 4 18.80 13.73 -2.57
CA GLY A 4 18.23 13.71 -1.21
C GLY A 4 16.88 12.98 -1.07
N VAL A 5 16.38 12.32 -2.13
CA VAL A 5 15.10 11.60 -2.11
C VAL A 5 15.28 10.17 -1.63
N LYS A 6 14.43 9.73 -0.69
CA LYS A 6 14.36 8.35 -0.21
C LYS A 6 13.89 7.42 -1.34
N LEU A 7 14.71 6.43 -1.70
CA LEU A 7 14.34 5.38 -2.65
C LEU A 7 13.85 4.14 -1.89
N VAL A 8 12.62 3.71 -2.17
CA VAL A 8 12.05 2.46 -1.63
C VAL A 8 11.86 1.48 -2.78
N LYS A 9 12.44 0.28 -2.64
CA LYS A 9 12.28 -0.81 -3.62
C LYS A 9 11.02 -1.61 -3.29
N VAL A 10 10.28 -2.00 -4.33
CA VAL A 10 9.13 -2.90 -4.22
C VAL A 10 9.37 -4.14 -5.09
N ASN A 11 8.67 -5.24 -4.80
CA ASN A 11 8.67 -6.40 -5.68
C ASN A 11 7.96 -6.03 -7.00
N PRO A 12 8.61 -6.17 -8.18
CA PRO A 12 8.03 -5.77 -9.46
C PRO A 12 7.02 -6.78 -10.03
N ALA A 13 6.82 -7.94 -9.39
CA ALA A 13 5.93 -8.99 -9.88
C ALA A 13 4.54 -8.44 -10.26
N ASP A 14 4.08 -8.80 -11.46
CA ASP A 14 2.76 -8.46 -12.02
C ASP A 14 2.42 -6.98 -12.18
N THR A 15 3.31 -6.06 -11.83
CA THR A 15 3.08 -4.60 -11.97
C THR A 15 2.85 -4.16 -13.42
N SER A 16 3.37 -4.89 -14.41
CA SER A 16 3.12 -4.65 -15.83
C SER A 16 1.88 -5.36 -16.40
N GLN A 17 1.26 -6.24 -15.63
CA GLN A 17 0.13 -7.10 -16.05
C GLN A 17 -1.19 -6.72 -15.37
N MET A 18 -1.12 -6.23 -14.13
CA MET A 18 -2.27 -5.83 -13.32
C MET A 18 -2.86 -4.50 -13.82
N CYS A 19 -4.18 -4.39 -13.91
CA CYS A 19 -4.82 -3.11 -14.16
C CYS A 19 -4.83 -2.25 -12.89
N HIS A 20 -4.24 -1.05 -12.92
CA HIS A 20 -4.19 -0.20 -11.72
C HIS A 20 -5.57 0.30 -11.25
N LYS A 21 -6.58 0.29 -12.12
CA LYS A 21 -7.93 0.77 -11.80
C LYS A 21 -8.78 -0.27 -11.07
N CYS A 22 -8.59 -1.55 -11.36
CA CYS A 22 -9.46 -2.62 -10.83
C CYS A 22 -8.70 -3.84 -10.30
N ASN A 23 -7.37 -3.82 -10.32
CA ASN A 23 -6.46 -4.86 -9.86
C ASN A 23 -6.60 -6.23 -10.58
N HIS A 24 -7.32 -6.28 -11.69
CA HIS A 24 -7.50 -7.50 -12.46
C HIS A 24 -6.26 -7.79 -13.34
N ILE A 25 -5.76 -9.01 -13.30
CA ILE A 25 -4.75 -9.56 -14.22
C ILE A 25 -5.46 -10.38 -15.30
N HIS A 26 -4.89 -10.50 -16.50
CA HIS A 26 -5.51 -11.31 -17.54
C HIS A 26 -5.76 -12.76 -17.05
N PRO A 27 -6.96 -13.32 -17.22
CA PRO A 27 -7.33 -14.62 -16.61
C PRO A 27 -6.58 -15.81 -17.23
N VAL A 28 -6.17 -15.70 -18.49
CA VAL A 28 -5.37 -16.72 -19.17
C VAL A 28 -3.89 -16.53 -18.84
N ARG A 29 -3.24 -17.59 -18.33
CA ARG A 29 -1.80 -17.61 -18.03
C ARG A 29 -0.96 -17.29 -19.28
N GLY A 30 0.08 -16.48 -19.11
CA GLY A 30 0.97 -16.05 -20.19
C GLY A 30 0.37 -15.02 -21.16
N LYS A 31 -0.86 -14.55 -20.91
CA LYS A 31 -1.48 -13.44 -21.64
C LYS A 31 -1.51 -12.19 -20.78
N SER A 32 -1.63 -11.03 -21.43
CA SER A 32 -1.68 -9.73 -20.77
C SER A 32 -2.66 -8.81 -21.48
N TYR A 33 -3.20 -7.86 -20.71
CA TYR A 33 -3.94 -6.71 -21.24
C TYR A 33 -3.01 -5.64 -21.86
N ARG A 34 -1.69 -5.78 -21.66
CA ARG A 34 -0.66 -4.93 -22.27
C ARG A 34 -0.40 -5.35 -23.72
N SER A 35 -0.33 -4.37 -24.60
CA SER A 35 0.19 -4.52 -25.97
C SER A 35 1.12 -3.35 -26.30
N GLY A 36 2.43 -3.61 -26.25
CA GLY A 36 3.47 -2.60 -26.48
C GLY A 36 3.41 -1.46 -25.44
N LYS A 37 3.15 -0.24 -25.92
CA LYS A 37 2.95 0.98 -25.12
C LYS A 37 1.50 1.19 -24.65
N SER A 38 0.57 0.35 -25.09
CA SER A 38 -0.84 0.44 -24.72
C SER A 38 -1.22 -0.62 -23.69
N PHE A 39 -2.15 -0.29 -22.82
CA PHE A 39 -2.81 -1.22 -21.91
C PHE A 39 -4.32 -1.07 -22.04
N LYS A 40 -5.04 -2.18 -22.21
CA LYS A 40 -6.51 -2.20 -22.35
C LYS A 40 -7.10 -3.30 -21.48
N CYS A 41 -7.65 -2.92 -20.33
CA CYS A 41 -8.23 -3.86 -19.39
C CYS A 41 -9.53 -4.46 -19.94
N GLY A 42 -9.54 -5.78 -20.17
CA GLY A 42 -10.75 -6.50 -20.56
C GLY A 42 -11.80 -6.65 -19.44
N HIS A 43 -11.45 -6.32 -18.19
CA HIS A 43 -12.36 -6.43 -17.04
C HIS A 43 -13.12 -5.13 -16.76
N CYS A 44 -12.43 -3.98 -16.63
CA CYS A 44 -13.07 -2.70 -16.29
C CYS A 44 -13.11 -1.69 -17.45
N GLY A 45 -12.59 -2.05 -18.62
CA GLY A 45 -12.57 -1.18 -19.81
C GLY A 45 -11.55 -0.04 -19.77
N TRP A 46 -10.76 0.11 -18.69
CA TRP A 46 -9.72 1.13 -18.64
C TRP A 46 -8.70 0.95 -19.78
N HIS A 47 -8.35 2.05 -20.44
CA HIS A 47 -7.35 2.08 -21.50
C HIS A 47 -6.38 3.26 -21.31
N GLY A 48 -5.10 3.05 -21.59
CA GLY A 48 -4.10 4.10 -21.49
C GLY A 48 -2.68 3.62 -21.79
N ASP A 49 -1.70 4.45 -21.44
CA ASP A 49 -0.29 4.12 -21.56
C ASP A 49 0.09 3.01 -20.56
N SER A 50 0.85 2.03 -21.04
CA SER A 50 1.24 0.86 -20.24
C SER A 50 2.26 1.17 -19.16
N ASP A 51 3.10 2.18 -19.37
CA ASP A 51 4.12 2.59 -18.41
C ASP A 51 3.47 3.43 -17.29
N LEU A 52 2.46 4.26 -17.63
CA LEU A 52 1.59 4.91 -16.63
C LEU A 52 0.88 3.86 -15.75
N ASN A 53 0.28 2.83 -16.34
CA ASN A 53 -0.34 1.75 -15.59
C ASN A 53 0.65 1.06 -14.64
N GLY A 54 1.85 0.75 -15.13
CA GLY A 54 2.91 0.13 -14.34
C GLY A 54 3.36 1.03 -13.18
N ALA A 55 3.56 2.33 -13.43
CA ALA A 55 3.93 3.31 -12.42
C ALA A 55 2.87 3.42 -11.31
N MET A 56 1.58 3.44 -11.67
CA MET A 56 0.49 3.47 -10.69
C MET A 56 0.49 2.20 -9.82
N ASN A 57 0.65 1.01 -10.41
CA ASN A 57 0.78 -0.23 -9.64
C ASN A 57 1.97 -0.21 -8.67
N ILE A 58 3.14 0.25 -9.13
CA ILE A 58 4.34 0.39 -8.30
C ILE A 58 4.09 1.37 -7.15
N SER A 59 3.41 2.49 -7.39
CA SER A 59 3.12 3.50 -6.37
C SER A 59 2.24 2.94 -5.23
N VAL A 60 1.25 2.11 -5.58
CA VAL A 60 0.35 1.46 -4.60
C VAL A 60 1.12 0.46 -3.75
N LEU A 61 1.98 -0.37 -4.35
CA LEU A 61 2.85 -1.28 -3.61
C LEU A 61 3.83 -0.52 -2.70
N GLY A 62 4.36 0.61 -3.20
CA GLY A 62 5.27 1.48 -2.45
C GLY A 62 4.62 2.07 -1.21
N ALA A 63 3.36 2.51 -1.32
CA ALA A 63 2.60 3.03 -0.19
C ALA A 63 2.40 1.99 0.92
N ALA A 64 2.22 0.72 0.58
CA ALA A 64 2.05 -0.36 1.55
C ALA A 64 3.32 -0.65 2.37
N VAL A 65 4.51 -0.46 1.79
CA VAL A 65 5.80 -0.74 2.44
C VAL A 65 6.51 0.51 2.99
N ASN A 66 6.04 1.70 2.61
CA ASN A 66 6.50 2.98 3.14
C ASN A 66 5.34 3.71 3.82
N PRO A 67 4.82 3.18 4.94
CA PRO A 67 3.79 3.87 5.71
C PRO A 67 4.30 5.26 6.13
N LEU A 68 3.43 6.26 6.08
CA LEU A 68 3.67 7.52 6.76
C LEU A 68 4.01 7.19 8.22
N GLY A 69 5.13 7.69 8.73
CA GLY A 69 5.74 7.27 9.99
C GLY A 69 4.96 7.63 11.27
N GLY A 70 3.63 7.58 11.25
CA GLY A 70 2.77 7.82 12.40
C GLY A 70 1.50 6.98 12.32
N SER A 71 1.11 6.43 13.45
CA SER A 71 -0.17 5.74 13.62
C SER A 71 -1.32 6.68 13.23
N VAL A 72 -2.13 6.32 12.24
CA VAL A 72 -3.45 6.96 12.01
C VAL A 72 -4.46 6.63 13.13
N LEU A 73 -4.08 5.74 14.04
CA LEU A 73 -4.66 5.64 15.37
C LEU A 73 -4.20 6.84 16.19
N PHE A 74 -4.88 7.97 16.04
CA PHE A 74 -4.91 8.96 17.10
C PHE A 74 -5.59 8.27 18.30
N CYS A 75 -4.82 7.99 19.35
CA CYS A 75 -5.41 7.60 20.62
C CYS A 75 -6.23 8.77 21.15
N ARG A 76 -7.51 8.87 20.76
CA ARG A 76 -8.49 9.37 21.71
C ARG A 76 -8.60 8.25 22.74
N ILE A 77 -7.89 8.42 23.85
CA ILE A 77 -8.46 8.43 25.20
C ILE A 77 -7.26 8.62 26.14
N ALA A 78 -6.97 9.88 26.45
CA ALA A 78 -6.20 10.28 27.64
C ALA A 78 -6.99 10.06 28.95
N TYR A 79 -8.00 9.18 28.96
CA TYR A 79 -8.98 9.01 30.04
C TYR A 79 -9.05 7.60 30.63
N GLN A 80 -8.21 6.65 30.17
CA GLN A 80 -8.15 5.29 30.75
C GLN A 80 -7.05 5.13 31.82
N ILE A 81 -6.24 6.16 32.11
CA ILE A 81 -5.15 6.08 33.10
C ILE A 81 -5.66 6.32 34.54
N MET A 82 -6.96 6.49 34.78
CA MET A 82 -7.51 6.59 36.15
C MET A 82 -7.99 5.26 36.75
N ALA A 83 -7.84 4.13 36.04
CA ALA A 83 -8.40 2.84 36.49
C ALA A 83 -7.37 1.80 36.95
N THR A 84 -6.07 2.13 37.04
CA THR A 84 -5.03 1.15 37.45
C THR A 84 -4.29 1.53 38.73
N GLU A 85 -4.74 2.52 39.49
CA GLU A 85 -4.27 2.67 40.87
C GLU A 85 -5.01 1.66 41.76
N SER A 86 -4.47 0.44 41.80
CA SER A 86 -4.67 -0.46 42.93
C SER A 86 -4.36 0.32 44.22
N PRO A 87 -5.23 0.35 45.24
CA PRO A 87 -4.92 1.04 46.47
C PRO A 87 -3.67 0.41 47.11
N PRO A 88 -2.77 1.22 47.71
CA PRO A 88 -1.54 0.69 48.30
C PRO A 88 -1.87 -0.32 49.40
N ILE A 89 -1.29 -1.52 49.28
CA ILE A 89 -1.30 -2.55 50.32
C ILE A 89 -0.57 -1.97 51.54
N LEU A 90 -1.32 -1.59 52.57
CA LEU A 90 -0.79 -1.34 53.91
C LEU A 90 -0.33 -2.69 54.48
N TRP A 91 0.98 -2.92 54.47
CA TRP A 91 1.60 -3.86 55.39
C TRP A 91 1.55 -3.26 56.80
N VAL A 92 0.69 -3.81 57.66
CA VAL A 92 0.79 -3.65 59.12
C VAL A 92 0.68 -5.05 59.73
N GLY A 93 1.76 -5.49 60.36
CA GLY A 93 1.90 -6.80 60.99
C GLY A 93 3.37 -7.19 61.10
#